data_AF-A0A815RDW7-F1
#
_entry.id   AF-A0A815RDW7-F1
#
_cell.length_a   1.000
_cell.length_b   1.000
_cell.length_c   1.000
_cell.angle_alpha   90.00
_cell.angle_beta   90.00
_cell.angle_gamma   90.00
#
_symmetry.space_group_name_H-M   'P 1'
#
loop_
_entity.id
_entity.type
_entity.pdbx_description
1 polymer ?
#
loop_
_entity_poly.entity_id
_entity_poly.type
_entity_poly.pdbx_seq_one_letter_code
_entity_poly.pdbx_strand_id
1 'polypeptide(L)'
;MAFRQDPSYWALDNISVTLSTGGPNLVQNPGFETGSLTGYYAFCNPSSSSASGTVSSSNAHSGTYCYYGGSVGNPDYLSQTMAAIPNNYYTISFWLWNQGGPTNSATTIVSG
;
A
#
# COMPACT_ATOMS: atom_id res chain seq x y z
N MET A 1 4.79 -0.75 4.53
CA MET A 1 5.49 -0.32 3.30
C MET A 1 5.68 1.19 3.35
N ALA A 2 6.70 1.72 2.69
CA ALA A 2 6.94 3.16 2.55
C ALA A 2 7.03 3.51 1.06
N PHE A 3 6.32 4.56 0.64
CA PHE A 3 6.31 5.01 -0.76
C PHE A 3 6.57 6.52 -0.81
N ARG A 4 7.40 6.97 -1.77
CA ARG A 4 7.68 8.39 -2.03
C ARG A 4 7.55 8.70 -3.52
N GLN A 5 6.87 9.81 -3.79
CA GLN A 5 6.73 10.47 -5.09
C GLN A 5 6.65 11.96 -4.84
N ASP A 6 7.51 12.76 -5.49
CA ASP A 6 7.50 14.21 -5.32
C ASP A 6 7.80 14.91 -6.67
N PRO A 7 6.91 15.74 -7.24
CA PRO A 7 5.53 16.02 -6.85
C PRO A 7 4.56 15.22 -7.73
N SER A 8 4.22 14.00 -7.33
CA SER A 8 3.28 13.20 -8.11
C SER A 8 2.55 12.16 -7.28
N TYR A 9 1.49 11.60 -7.88
CA TYR A 9 0.62 10.64 -7.22
C TYR A 9 0.96 9.20 -7.59
N TRP A 10 0.61 8.30 -6.69
CA TRP A 10 0.62 6.87 -6.90
C TRP A 10 -0.68 6.25 -6.39
N ALA A 11 -1.04 5.11 -6.97
CA ALA A 11 -2.15 4.29 -6.51
C ALA A 11 -1.64 2.88 -6.20
N LEU A 12 -2.11 2.29 -5.10
CA LEU A 12 -1.79 0.95 -4.67
C LEU A 12 -3.08 0.14 -4.55
N ASP A 13 -3.07 -1.06 -5.13
CA ASP A 13 -4.22 -1.95 -5.17
C ASP A 13 -3.73 -3.42 -5.22
N ASN A 14 -4.64 -4.36 -4.99
CA ASN A 14 -4.42 -5.80 -5.08
C ASN A 14 -3.21 -6.30 -4.29
N ILE A 15 -3.09 -5.86 -3.05
CA ILE A 15 -2.00 -6.29 -2.16
C ILE A 15 -2.25 -7.76 -1.78
N SER A 16 -1.26 -8.61 -2.00
CA SER A 16 -1.32 -10.01 -1.63
C SER A 16 -0.10 -10.42 -0.82
N VAL A 17 -0.36 -11.15 0.25
CA VAL A 17 0.66 -11.92 0.99
C VAL A 17 0.14 -13.33 1.12
N THR A 18 0.80 -14.28 0.47
CA THR A 18 0.44 -15.70 0.50
C THR A 18 1.66 -16.54 0.87
N LEU A 19 1.45 -17.70 1.46
CA LEU A 19 2.50 -18.72 1.57
C LEU A 19 3.01 -19.09 0.17
N SER A 20 4.31 -19.31 0.01
CA SER A 20 4.89 -19.71 -1.28
C SER A 20 4.42 -21.11 -1.72
N THR A 21 3.91 -21.92 -0.79
CA THR A 21 3.25 -23.21 -1.06
C THR A 21 1.78 -23.07 -1.48
N GLY A 22 1.25 -21.85 -1.53
CA GLY A 22 -0.16 -21.56 -1.80
C GLY A 22 -1.00 -21.37 -0.54
N GLY A 23 -2.14 -20.69 -0.67
CA GLY A 23 -3.04 -20.38 0.43
C GLY A 23 -3.85 -19.11 0.19
N PRO A 24 -4.76 -18.74 1.11
CA PRO A 24 -5.48 -17.48 1.03
C PRO A 24 -4.55 -16.29 1.22
N ASN A 25 -4.95 -15.13 0.70
CA ASN A 25 -4.30 -13.87 0.99
C ASN A 25 -4.46 -13.53 2.48
N LEU A 26 -3.35 -13.22 3.15
CA LEU A 26 -3.32 -12.86 4.57
C LEU A 26 -3.66 -11.40 4.82
N VAL A 27 -3.69 -10.58 3.76
CA VAL A 27 -3.98 -9.16 3.84
C VAL A 27 -5.49 -8.94 3.96
N GLN A 28 -5.90 -8.18 4.98
CA GLN A 28 -7.27 -7.72 5.12
C GLN A 28 -7.51 -6.49 4.25
N ASN A 29 -8.67 -6.44 3.58
CA ASN A 29 -9.07 -5.36 2.68
C ASN A 29 -8.01 -5.04 1.59
N PRO A 30 -7.50 -6.06 0.86
CA PRO A 30 -6.30 -5.94 0.01
C PRO A 30 -6.42 -4.99 -1.18
N GLY A 31 -7.66 -4.68 -1.60
CA GLY A 31 -7.97 -3.71 -2.65
C GLY A 31 -8.83 -2.55 -2.17
N PHE A 32 -8.91 -2.29 -0.85
CA PHE A 32 -9.62 -1.13 -0.31
C PHE A 32 -11.14 -1.08 -0.61
N GLU A 33 -11.74 -2.18 -1.05
CA GLU A 33 -13.14 -2.29 -1.48
C GLU A 33 -14.18 -2.03 -0.38
N THR A 34 -13.75 -1.90 0.88
CA THR A 34 -14.61 -1.40 1.97
C THR A 34 -14.85 0.11 1.89
N GLY A 35 -14.24 0.81 0.93
CA GLY A 35 -14.30 2.27 0.79
C GLY A 35 -13.53 3.01 1.89
N SER A 36 -12.68 2.31 2.66
CA SER A 36 -11.98 2.86 3.81
C SER A 36 -10.65 2.14 4.06
N LEU A 37 -9.80 2.71 4.92
CA LEU A 37 -8.54 2.11 5.38
C LEU A 37 -8.75 1.06 6.49
N THR A 38 -9.96 0.48 6.60
CA THR A 38 -10.24 -0.56 7.59
C THR A 38 -9.25 -1.71 7.45
N GLY A 39 -8.63 -2.10 8.57
CA GLY A 39 -7.58 -3.11 8.62
C GLY A 39 -6.16 -2.57 8.42
N TYR A 40 -5.98 -1.30 8.06
CA TYR A 40 -4.66 -0.68 7.91
C TYR A 40 -4.41 0.38 8.97
N TYR A 41 -3.18 0.42 9.47
CA TYR A 41 -2.63 1.59 10.13
C TYR A 41 -1.95 2.46 9.08
N ALA A 42 -2.56 3.62 8.80
CA ALA A 42 -2.00 4.65 7.95
C ALA A 42 -1.40 5.76 8.82
N PHE A 43 -0.13 6.03 8.61
CA PHE A 43 0.54 7.17 9.23
C PHE A 43 0.96 8.15 8.13
N CYS A 44 0.43 9.36 8.25
CA CYS A 44 0.76 10.46 7.37
C CYS A 44 1.81 11.31 8.06
N ASN A 45 2.89 11.64 7.36
CA ASN A 45 3.92 12.45 7.97
C ASN A 45 3.38 13.88 8.19
N PRO A 46 3.37 14.43 9.42
CA PRO A 46 2.80 15.75 9.69
C PRO A 46 3.53 16.91 9.00
N SER A 47 4.71 16.67 8.44
CA SER A 47 5.47 17.65 7.65
C SER A 47 5.23 17.53 6.13
N SER A 48 4.32 16.65 5.69
CA SER A 48 3.91 16.61 4.28
C SER A 48 2.97 17.77 3.95
N SER A 49 3.22 18.44 2.82
CA SER A 49 2.46 19.61 2.39
C SER A 49 1.24 19.28 1.53
N SER A 50 0.99 17.99 1.22
CA SER A 50 -0.05 17.56 0.29
C SER A 50 -0.58 16.17 0.65
N ALA A 51 -1.88 16.10 0.93
CA ALA A 51 -2.74 14.93 1.06
C ALA A 51 -2.08 13.63 1.58
N SER A 52 -2.20 13.40 2.89
CA SER A 52 -2.37 12.08 3.49
C SER A 52 -3.08 11.12 2.53
N GLY A 53 -2.47 9.99 2.20
CA GLY A 53 -3.11 9.06 1.27
C GLY A 53 -4.49 8.59 1.75
N THR A 54 -5.41 8.46 0.80
CA THR A 54 -6.83 8.18 1.04
C THR A 54 -7.29 6.96 0.25
N VAL A 55 -8.46 6.42 0.57
CA VAL A 55 -9.15 5.51 -0.35
C VAL A 55 -9.83 6.34 -1.44
N SER A 56 -9.56 6.00 -2.69
CA SER A 56 -10.08 6.70 -3.86
C SER A 56 -10.54 5.69 -4.90
N SER A 57 -11.45 6.09 -5.79
CA SER A 57 -11.82 5.31 -6.97
C SER A 57 -10.99 5.64 -8.21
N SER A 58 -10.01 6.55 -8.07
CA SER A 58 -9.15 6.96 -9.17
C SER A 58 -7.95 6.03 -9.33
N ASN A 59 -7.81 5.45 -10.53
CA ASN A 59 -6.72 4.53 -10.88
C ASN A 59 -6.73 3.23 -10.07
N ALA A 60 -7.90 2.76 -9.64
CA ALA A 60 -8.05 1.40 -9.14
C ALA A 60 -7.69 0.39 -10.24
N HIS A 61 -6.94 -0.65 -9.89
CA HIS A 61 -6.55 -1.69 -10.83
C HIS A 61 -7.67 -2.71 -11.04
N SER A 62 -8.44 -2.95 -9.98
CA SER A 62 -9.60 -3.82 -9.99
C SER A 62 -10.64 -3.27 -9.02
N GLY A 63 -11.90 -3.73 -9.15
CA GLY A 63 -12.94 -3.27 -8.25
C GLY A 63 -13.21 -1.78 -8.38
N THR A 64 -13.55 -1.13 -7.27
CA THR A 64 -13.97 0.27 -7.22
C THR A 64 -12.93 1.17 -6.59
N TYR A 65 -12.09 0.64 -5.70
CA TYR A 65 -11.28 1.45 -4.81
C TYR A 65 -9.79 1.07 -4.84
N CYS A 66 -8.94 2.01 -4.45
CA CYS A 66 -7.52 1.81 -4.23
C CYS A 66 -7.03 2.78 -3.16
N TYR A 67 -5.82 2.54 -2.63
CA TYR A 67 -5.11 3.57 -1.88
C TYR A 67 -4.49 4.55 -2.87
N TYR A 68 -4.68 5.85 -2.65
CA TYR A 68 -4.15 6.91 -3.50
C TYR A 68 -3.43 7.95 -2.66
N GLY A 69 -2.16 8.21 -2.96
CA GLY A 69 -1.32 9.11 -2.18
C GLY A 69 -0.35 9.90 -3.04
N GLY A 70 0.09 11.05 -2.53
CA GLY A 70 0.99 11.97 -3.25
C GLY A 70 1.82 12.83 -2.31
N SER A 71 2.17 12.29 -1.13
CA SER A 71 2.86 13.06 -0.09
C SER A 71 4.17 13.67 -0.60
N VAL A 72 4.24 15.00 -0.52
CA VAL A 72 5.38 15.84 -0.91
C VAL A 72 6.29 16.06 0.30
N GLY A 73 7.61 16.08 0.09
CA GLY A 73 8.57 16.37 1.15
C GLY A 73 8.93 15.19 2.05
N ASN A 74 7.98 14.34 2.50
CA ASN A 74 8.22 13.15 3.33
C ASN A 74 7.33 11.96 2.94
N PRO A 75 7.77 10.69 3.14
CA PRO A 75 6.97 9.52 2.79
C PRO A 75 5.78 9.33 3.74
N ASP A 76 4.69 8.82 3.18
CA ASP A 76 3.57 8.24 3.93
C ASP A 76 3.78 6.74 4.15
N TYR A 77 3.15 6.22 5.21
CA TYR A 77 3.27 4.82 5.59
C TYR A 77 1.92 4.15 5.67
N LEU A 78 1.82 3.00 5.03
CA LEU A 78 0.69 2.09 5.17
C LEU A 78 1.20 0.75 5.71
N SER A 79 0.58 0.26 6.77
CA SER A 79 0.99 -0.96 7.47
C SER A 79 -0.20 -1.77 7.97
N GLN A 80 -0.02 -3.08 8.07
CA GLN A 80 -0.96 -4.03 8.66
C GLN A 80 -0.15 -5.14 9.32
N THR A 81 -0.62 -5.62 10.46
CA THR A 81 -0.06 -6.78 11.13
C THR A 81 -0.81 -8.04 10.72
N MET A 82 -0.07 -9.12 10.50
CA MET A 82 -0.61 -10.43 10.14
C MET A 82 0.13 -11.52 10.90
N ALA A 83 -0.55 -12.62 11.19
CA ALA A 83 0.05 -13.76 11.85
C ALA A 83 0.93 -14.53 10.85
N ALA A 84 2.25 -14.44 11.02
CA ALA A 84 3.20 -15.24 10.26
C ALA A 84 3.35 -16.63 10.89
N ILE A 85 3.56 -17.63 10.05
CA ILE A 85 3.91 -19.00 10.43
C ILE A 85 5.44 -19.08 10.36
N PRO A 86 6.13 -19.40 11.47
CA PRO A 86 7.58 -19.54 11.47
C PRO A 86 8.07 -20.54 10.41
N ASN A 87 9.29 -20.32 9.90
CA ASN A 87 9.96 -21.19 8.92
C ASN A 87 9.19 -21.37 7.59
N ASN A 88 8.31 -20.44 7.23
CA ASN A 88 7.64 -20.42 5.94
C ASN A 88 8.11 -19.24 5.09
N TYR A 89 8.10 -19.45 3.77
CA TYR A 89 8.32 -18.40 2.80
C TYR A 89 6.99 -17.80 2.35
N TYR A 90 7.02 -16.49 2.10
CA TYR A 90 5.86 -15.72 1.68
C TYR A 90 6.14 -15.05 0.35
N THR A 91 5.16 -15.12 -0.54
CA THR A 91 5.12 -14.33 -1.76
C THR A 91 4.30 -13.07 -1.49
N ILE A 92 4.90 -11.93 -1.77
CA ILE A 92 4.26 -10.62 -1.65
C ILE A 92 4.10 -10.07 -3.05
N SER A 93 2.90 -9.63 -3.40
CA SER A 93 2.62 -8.91 -4.64
C SER A 93 1.69 -7.75 -4.37
N PHE A 94 1.71 -6.77 -5.26
CA PHE A 94 0.80 -5.64 -5.27
C PHE A 94 0.82 -5.03 -6.66
N TRP A 95 -0.26 -4.34 -7.01
CA TRP A 95 -0.27 -3.47 -8.17
C TRP A 95 0.03 -2.03 -7.74
N LEU A 96 0.87 -1.36 -8.54
CA LEU A 96 1.24 0.02 -8.30
C LEU A 96 1.07 0.80 -9.60
N TRP A 97 0.21 1.82 -9.57
CA TRP A 97 0.18 2.87 -10.58
C TRP A 97 0.94 4.07 -10.11
N ASN A 98 1.63 4.68 -11.04
CA ASN A 98 2.49 5.80 -10.79
C ASN A 98 2.33 6.82 -11.90
N GLN A 99 2.08 8.08 -11.53
CA GLN A 99 1.93 9.17 -12.49
C GLN A 99 3.27 9.57 -13.15
N GLY A 100 4.40 9.07 -12.65
CA GLY A 100 5.76 9.52 -13.04
C GLY A 100 6.21 10.73 -12.22
N GLY A 101 7.50 11.07 -12.27
CA GLY A 101 8.09 12.17 -11.51
C GLY A 101 9.61 12.01 -11.33
N PRO A 102 10.31 13.02 -10.79
CA PRO A 102 11.76 12.99 -10.63
C PRO A 102 12.26 12.05 -9.51
N THR A 103 11.41 11.59 -8.60
CA THR A 103 11.80 10.68 -7.50
C THR A 103 10.78 9.59 -7.26
N ASN A 104 11.18 8.33 -7.48
CA ASN A 104 10.32 7.17 -7.29
C ASN A 104 10.92 6.14 -6.34
N SER A 105 10.26 5.84 -5.22
CA SER A 105 10.70 4.77 -4.30
C SER A 105 9.52 4.02 -3.69
N ALA A 106 9.63 2.69 -3.69
CA ALA A 106 8.72 1.76 -3.04
C ALA A 106 9.54 0.81 -2.16
N THR A 107 9.23 0.75 -0.87
CA THR A 107 9.92 -0.13 0.08
C THR A 107 8.92 -0.98 0.83
N THR A 108 9.08 -2.29 0.72
CA THR A 108 8.31 -3.29 1.46
C THR A 108 9.19 -3.91 2.53
N ILE A 109 8.73 -3.89 3.78
CA ILE A 109 9.40 -4.53 4.91
C ILE A 109 8.41 -5.54 5.50
N VAL A 110 8.84 -6.79 5.63
CA VAL A 110 8.17 -7.81 6.45
C VAL A 110 9.13 -8.14 7.59
N SER A 111 8.75 -7.78 8.80
CA SER A 111 9.46 -8.17 10.02
C SER A 111 8.77 -9.40 10.61
N GLY A 112 9.51 -10.50 10.74
CA GLY A 112 9.12 -11.70 11.47
C GLY A 112 9.49 -11.62 12.95
#